data_AF-A0A3R9MJI7-F1
#
_entry.id   AF-A0A3R9MJI7-F1
#
_cell.length_a   1.000
_cell.length_b   1.000
_cell.length_c   1.000
_cell.angle_alpha   90.00
_cell.angle_beta   90.00
_cell.angle_gamma   90.00
#
_symmetry.space_group_name_H-M   'P 1'
#
loop_
_entity.id
_entity.type
_entity.pdbx_description
1 polymer ?
#
loop_
_entity_poly.entity_id
_entity_poly.type
_entity_poly.pdbx_seq_one_letter_code
_entity_poly.pdbx_strand_id
1 'polypeptide(L)'
;MHFLRTHKNLIPVVLLAALSVYTILMVLFVPVYQDGEAYQRAFTPAHYGAFAAVLLNLLAYFFFRPFFKPVLLLTLGLTLFSIINFLPDNVRFNFGFGDVGVGFSILGLGLVLLYYFLNKPAAHAFINQRITPTPTHEQAAKRRRKNIDQFKQNFARKSDASLQLMLQERKVLPDALTAARELLQDRQMGPKL
;
A
#
# COMPACT_ATOMS: atom_id res chain seq x y z
N MET A 1 13.22 -2.11 -19.90
CA MET A 1 12.23 -1.98 -18.79
C MET A 1 11.50 -3.28 -18.41
N HIS A 2 11.53 -4.35 -19.23
CA HIS A 2 10.84 -5.61 -18.91
C HIS A 2 11.42 -6.33 -17.67
N PHE A 3 12.75 -6.38 -17.54
CA PHE A 3 13.45 -7.02 -16.43
C PHE A 3 13.05 -6.46 -15.05
N LEU A 4 12.96 -5.14 -14.92
CA LEU A 4 12.54 -4.46 -13.69
C LEU A 4 11.09 -4.81 -13.29
N ARG A 5 10.20 -5.04 -14.26
CA ARG A 5 8.82 -5.44 -13.96
C ARG A 5 8.73 -6.86 -13.43
N THR A 6 9.53 -7.78 -13.97
CA THR A 6 9.56 -9.19 -13.55
C THR A 6 10.16 -9.35 -12.16
N HIS A 7 11.22 -8.60 -11.85
CA HIS A 7 11.99 -8.75 -10.61
C HIS A 7 11.75 -7.64 -9.59
N LYS A 8 10.65 -6.88 -9.71
CA LYS A 8 10.34 -5.77 -8.79
C LYS A 8 10.31 -6.17 -7.31
N ASN A 9 9.96 -7.42 -6.99
CA ASN A 9 9.94 -7.91 -5.60
C ASN A 9 11.33 -8.21 -5.04
N LEU A 10 12.37 -8.24 -5.88
CA LEU A 10 13.76 -8.37 -5.46
C LEU A 10 14.35 -7.03 -4.98
N ILE A 11 13.78 -5.90 -5.42
CA ILE A 11 14.26 -4.55 -5.07
C ILE A 11 14.36 -4.35 -3.54
N PRO A 12 13.34 -4.66 -2.72
CA PRO A 12 13.46 -4.53 -1.28
C PRO A 12 14.54 -5.43 -0.68
N VAL A 13 14.72 -6.65 -1.22
CA VAL A 13 15.73 -7.60 -0.72
C VAL A 13 17.14 -7.12 -1.03
N VAL A 14 17.37 -6.58 -2.22
CA VAL A 14 18.66 -5.98 -2.59
C VAL A 14 18.96 -4.78 -1.70
N LEU A 15 17.95 -3.94 -1.43
CA LEU A 15 18.10 -2.81 -0.52
C LEU A 15 18.42 -3.27 0.91
N LEU A 16 17.72 -4.27 1.43
CA LEU A 16 18.00 -4.88 2.74
C LEU A 16 19.41 -5.49 2.79
N ALA A 17 19.85 -6.17 1.73
CA ALA A 17 21.21 -6.71 1.64
C ALA A 17 22.26 -5.59 1.64
N ALA A 18 22.03 -4.51 0.89
CA ALA A 18 22.91 -3.34 0.88
C ALA A 18 23.00 -2.69 2.27
N LEU A 19 21.88 -2.57 2.99
CA LEU A 19 21.83 -2.07 4.36
C LEU A 19 22.57 -3.00 5.35
N SER A 20 22.44 -4.32 5.20
CA SER A 20 23.20 -5.28 5.98
C SER A 20 24.71 -5.12 5.77
N VAL A 21 25.15 -5.01 4.51
CA VAL A 21 26.57 -4.78 4.18
C VAL A 21 27.04 -3.45 4.76
N TYR A 22 26.27 -2.38 4.58
CA TYR A 22 26.55 -1.08 5.18
C TYR A 22 26.73 -1.18 6.69
N THR A 23 25.83 -1.88 7.40
CA THR A 23 25.92 -2.07 8.84
C THR A 23 27.14 -2.87 9.26
N ILE A 24 27.50 -3.92 8.52
CA ILE A 24 28.73 -4.68 8.78
C ILE A 24 29.94 -3.77 8.65
N LEU A 25 30.04 -3.00 7.56
CA LEU A 25 31.15 -2.07 7.34
C LEU A 25 31.22 -1.00 8.43
N MET A 26 30.08 -0.39 8.79
CA MET A 26 30.03 0.63 9.84
C MET A 26 30.46 0.08 11.20
N VAL A 27 29.99 -1.11 11.58
CA VAL A 27 30.35 -1.71 12.86
C VAL A 27 31.83 -2.10 12.92
N LEU A 28 32.42 -2.58 11.82
CA LEU A 28 33.81 -3.00 11.78
C LEU A 28 34.82 -1.85 11.67
N PHE A 29 34.47 -0.78 10.94
CA PHE A 29 35.44 0.26 10.57
C PHE A 29 35.21 1.62 11.23
N VAL A 30 34.04 1.88 11.81
CA VAL A 30 33.71 3.21 12.36
C VAL A 30 33.57 3.13 13.89
N PRO A 31 34.53 3.66 14.66
CA PRO A 31 34.41 3.74 16.11
C PRO A 31 33.33 4.74 16.53
N VAL A 32 32.77 4.55 17.72
CA VAL A 32 31.86 5.50 18.38
C VAL A 32 32.63 6.22 19.46
N TYR A 33 32.58 7.55 19.45
CA TYR A 33 33.18 8.35 20.50
C TYR A 33 32.17 8.62 21.61
N GLN A 34 32.49 8.18 22.81
CA GLN A 34 31.73 8.48 24.03
C GLN A 34 32.69 9.10 25.03
N ASP A 35 32.39 10.31 25.49
CA ASP A 35 33.23 11.07 26.43
C ASP A 35 34.70 11.26 25.99
N GLY A 36 34.91 11.36 24.67
CA GLY A 36 36.23 11.55 24.07
C GLY A 36 37.03 10.26 23.84
N GLU A 37 36.55 9.12 24.34
CA GLU A 37 37.16 7.82 24.11
C GLU A 37 36.49 7.07 22.95
N ALA A 38 37.28 6.32 22.18
CA ALA A 38 36.81 5.56 21.03
C ALA A 38 36.42 4.13 21.44
N TYR A 39 35.15 3.79 21.25
CA TYR A 39 34.60 2.46 21.49
C TYR A 39 34.27 1.75 20.18
N GLN A 40 34.47 0.43 20.15
CA GLN A 40 34.03 -0.39 19.03
C GLN A 40 32.54 -0.70 19.16
N ARG A 41 31.81 -0.56 18.04
CA ARG A 41 30.42 -1.01 17.97
C ARG A 41 30.39 -2.54 18.02
N ALA A 42 29.38 -3.11 18.66
CA ALA A 42 29.14 -4.54 18.68
C ALA A 42 27.81 -4.87 17.98
N PHE A 43 27.76 -6.01 17.30
CA PHE A 43 26.51 -6.51 16.75
C PHE A 43 25.58 -6.98 17.87
N THR A 44 24.34 -6.51 17.84
CA THR A 44 23.26 -7.01 18.71
C THR A 44 22.55 -8.22 18.08
N PRO A 45 21.80 -9.04 18.86
CA PRO A 45 20.99 -10.15 18.33
C PRO A 45 20.05 -9.76 17.19
N ALA A 46 19.52 -8.52 17.21
CA ALA A 46 18.64 -8.01 16.16
C ALA A 46 19.35 -7.88 14.79
N HIS A 47 20.67 -7.61 14.79
CA HIS A 47 21.47 -7.55 13.56
C HIS A 47 21.67 -8.95 12.97
N TYR A 48 22.00 -9.93 13.81
CA TYR A 48 22.13 -11.32 13.36
C TYR A 48 20.81 -11.86 12.79
N GLY A 49 19.67 -11.51 13.42
CA GLY A 49 18.35 -11.82 12.88
C GLY A 49 18.08 -11.15 11.53
N ALA A 50 18.50 -9.91 11.34
CA ALA A 50 18.39 -9.18 10.08
C ALA A 50 19.22 -9.84 8.95
N PHE A 51 20.46 -10.25 9.26
CA PHE A 51 21.34 -10.95 8.31
C PHE A 51 20.75 -12.32 7.91
N ALA A 52 20.28 -13.08 8.89
CA ALA A 52 19.60 -14.36 8.65
C ALA A 52 18.35 -14.17 7.79
N ALA A 53 17.55 -13.13 8.05
CA ALA A 53 16.36 -12.83 7.27
C ALA A 53 16.71 -12.49 5.80
N VAL A 54 17.76 -11.70 5.54
CA VAL A 54 18.22 -11.44 4.16
C VAL A 54 18.67 -12.71 3.46
N LEU A 55 19.47 -13.56 4.14
CA LEU A 55 19.91 -14.83 3.58
C LEU A 55 18.71 -15.73 3.25
N LEU A 56 17.73 -15.84 4.16
CA LEU A 56 16.50 -16.60 3.93
C LEU A 56 15.69 -16.05 2.75
N ASN A 57 15.61 -14.72 2.58
CA ASN A 57 14.94 -14.12 1.43
C ASN A 57 15.66 -14.47 0.12
N LEU A 58 16.99 -14.43 0.10
CA LEU A 58 17.78 -14.81 -1.08
C LEU A 58 17.59 -16.30 -1.40
N LEU A 59 17.68 -17.18 -0.40
CA LEU A 59 17.44 -18.61 -0.58
C LEU A 59 16.01 -18.90 -1.06
N ALA A 60 15.01 -18.25 -0.47
CA ALA A 60 13.62 -18.38 -0.90
C ALA A 60 13.41 -17.87 -2.33
N TYR A 61 14.11 -16.81 -2.73
CA TYR A 61 14.04 -16.29 -4.09
C TYR A 61 14.64 -17.25 -5.13
N PHE A 62 15.82 -17.79 -4.86
CA PHE A 62 16.53 -18.65 -5.82
C PHE A 62 16.03 -20.10 -5.83
N PHE A 63 15.75 -20.68 -4.66
CA PHE A 63 15.43 -22.10 -4.52
C PHE A 63 13.95 -22.38 -4.23
N PHE A 64 13.25 -21.50 -3.50
CA PHE A 64 11.88 -21.75 -3.01
C PHE A 64 10.89 -20.65 -3.41
N ARG A 65 10.80 -20.35 -4.71
CA ARG A 65 10.02 -19.22 -5.26
C ARG A 65 8.61 -19.02 -4.67
N PRO A 66 7.80 -20.07 -4.40
CA PRO A 66 6.47 -19.89 -3.80
C PRO A 66 6.50 -19.24 -2.41
N PHE A 67 7.54 -19.52 -1.62
CA PHE A 67 7.70 -19.03 -0.25
C PHE A 67 8.34 -17.64 -0.17
N PHE A 68 8.90 -17.13 -1.28
CA PHE A 68 9.59 -15.85 -1.30
C PHE A 68 8.73 -14.68 -0.79
N LYS A 69 7.48 -14.55 -1.26
CA LYS A 69 6.61 -13.44 -0.85
C LYS A 69 6.24 -13.51 0.64
N PRO A 70 5.80 -14.66 1.20
CA PRO A 70 5.60 -14.80 2.65
C PRO A 70 6.83 -14.43 3.48
N VAL A 71 8.02 -14.93 3.09
CA VAL A 71 9.28 -14.66 3.81
C VAL A 71 9.63 -13.17 3.77
N LEU A 72 9.46 -12.52 2.62
CA LEU A 72 9.67 -11.08 2.46
C LEU A 72 8.70 -10.28 3.32
N LEU A 73 7.41 -10.61 3.29
CA LEU A 73 6.40 -9.93 4.10
C LEU A 73 6.67 -10.09 5.60
N LEU A 74 7.07 -11.28 6.05
CA LEU A 74 7.48 -11.52 7.43
C LEU A 74 8.69 -10.66 7.79
N THR A 75 9.72 -10.63 6.94
CA THR A 75 10.93 -9.83 7.16
C THR A 75 10.61 -8.34 7.28
N LEU A 76 9.77 -7.81 6.38
CA LEU A 76 9.31 -6.43 6.43
C LEU A 76 8.51 -6.15 7.71
N GLY A 77 7.65 -7.08 8.14
CA GLY A 77 6.93 -6.99 9.40
C GLY A 77 7.85 -6.96 10.62
N LEU A 78 8.81 -7.88 10.70
CA LEU A 78 9.82 -7.92 11.77
C LEU A 78 10.64 -6.63 11.82
N THR A 79 10.96 -6.06 10.66
CA THR A 79 11.67 -4.77 10.57
C THR A 79 10.79 -3.60 11.01
N LEU A 80 9.51 -3.59 10.61
CA LEU A 80 8.53 -2.55 10.98
C LEU A 80 8.37 -2.43 12.50
N PHE A 81 8.30 -3.58 13.19
CA PHE A 81 8.20 -3.67 14.65
C PHE A 81 9.58 -3.70 15.35
N SER A 82 10.65 -3.31 14.65
CA SER A 82 12.02 -3.21 15.19
C SER A 82 12.52 -4.48 15.90
N ILE A 83 12.00 -5.65 15.54
CA ILE A 83 12.43 -6.96 16.07
C ILE A 83 13.79 -7.33 15.49
N ILE A 84 14.00 -7.00 14.21
CA ILE A 84 15.30 -7.09 13.52
C ILE A 84 15.72 -5.69 13.08
N ASN A 85 17.03 -5.43 13.04
CA ASN A 85 17.58 -4.12 12.70
C ASN A 85 18.64 -4.21 11.62
N PHE A 86 18.48 -3.39 10.58
CA PHE A 86 19.37 -3.32 9.41
C PHE A 86 20.33 -2.13 9.45
N LEU A 87 20.19 -1.22 10.41
CA LEU A 87 21.07 -0.06 10.61
C LEU A 87 21.94 -0.27 11.84
N PRO A 88 23.16 0.30 11.89
CA PRO A 88 24.05 0.11 13.03
C PRO A 88 23.51 0.82 14.28
N ASP A 89 22.74 1.90 14.10
CA ASP A 89 22.06 2.64 15.16
C ASP A 89 20.56 2.40 15.07
N ASN A 90 19.92 2.11 16.21
CA ASN A 90 18.49 1.81 16.26
C ASN A 90 17.66 3.08 16.49
N VAL A 91 17.17 3.68 15.40
CA VAL A 91 16.20 4.78 15.47
C VAL A 91 14.80 4.18 15.53
N ARG A 92 14.29 4.03 16.77
CA ARG A 92 12.96 3.47 17.05
C ARG A 92 12.06 4.48 17.78
N PHE A 93 10.79 4.51 17.38
CA PHE A 93 9.72 5.12 18.17
C PHE A 93 9.09 4.06 19.05
N ASN A 94 9.26 4.17 20.37
CA ASN A 94 8.65 3.22 21.30
C ASN A 94 7.26 3.70 21.69
N PHE A 95 6.26 2.82 21.48
CA PHE A 95 4.93 2.99 22.05
C PHE A 95 4.76 1.92 23.14
N GLY A 96 4.70 2.34 24.40
CA GLY A 96 4.62 1.44 25.55
C GLY A 96 4.38 2.15 26.87
N PHE A 97 3.89 1.41 27.87
CA PHE A 97 3.79 1.84 29.26
C PHE A 97 4.90 1.15 30.06
N GLY A 98 5.89 1.90 30.52
CA GLY A 98 7.07 1.35 31.21
C GLY A 98 8.03 0.61 30.28
N ASP A 99 8.58 -0.52 30.74
CA ASP A 99 9.59 -1.31 30.01
C ASP A 99 9.00 -2.21 28.90
N VAL A 100 7.68 -2.36 28.85
CA VAL A 100 6.99 -3.13 27.80
C VAL A 100 6.52 -2.16 26.72
N GLY A 101 7.31 -2.06 25.66
CA GLY A 101 6.99 -1.22 24.50
C GLY A 101 7.24 -1.95 23.18
N VAL A 102 6.35 -1.70 22.21
CA VAL A 102 6.58 -2.12 20.82
C VAL A 102 7.31 -0.97 20.11
N GLY A 103 8.51 -1.26 19.62
CA GLY A 103 9.32 -0.31 18.86
C GLY A 103 8.87 -0.26 17.40
N PHE A 104 8.65 0.93 16.86
CA PHE A 104 8.33 1.14 15.47
C PHE A 104 9.53 1.76 14.73
N SER A 105 9.97 1.13 13.64
CA SER A 105 11.11 1.59 12.84
C SER A 105 10.66 2.45 11.68
N ILE A 106 11.19 3.67 11.58
CA ILE A 106 10.95 4.58 10.43
C ILE A 106 11.42 3.93 9.12
N LEU A 107 12.60 3.31 9.16
CA LEU A 107 13.15 2.58 8.02
C LEU A 107 12.23 1.42 7.63
N GLY A 108 11.77 0.64 8.61
CA GLY A 108 10.81 -0.44 8.39
C GLY A 108 9.53 0.04 7.70
N LEU A 109 8.97 1.16 8.15
CA LEU A 109 7.81 1.79 7.49
C LEU A 109 8.13 2.20 6.05
N GLY A 110 9.28 2.84 5.82
CA GLY A 110 9.72 3.23 4.48
C GLY A 110 9.82 2.03 3.53
N LEU A 111 10.37 0.92 3.99
CA LEU A 111 10.48 -0.32 3.21
C LEU A 111 9.12 -0.98 2.93
N VAL A 112 8.20 -0.97 3.91
CA VAL A 112 6.82 -1.47 3.73
C VAL A 112 6.08 -0.62 2.71
N LEU A 113 6.17 0.71 2.80
CA LEU A 113 5.57 1.64 1.84
C LEU A 113 6.16 1.45 0.44
N LEU A 114 7.48 1.32 0.33
CA LEU A 114 8.14 1.01 -0.94
C LEU A 114 7.60 -0.29 -1.55
N TYR A 115 7.53 -1.36 -0.77
CA TYR A 115 6.99 -2.64 -1.23
C TYR A 115 5.51 -2.52 -1.65
N TYR A 116 4.72 -1.76 -0.90
CA TYR A 116 3.33 -1.46 -1.23
C TYR A 116 3.23 -0.75 -2.59
N PHE A 117 4.03 0.29 -2.83
CA PHE A 117 3.99 1.02 -4.11
C PHE A 117 4.43 0.15 -5.29
N LEU A 118 5.45 -0.69 -5.12
CA LEU A 118 5.87 -1.66 -6.14
C LEU A 118 4.78 -2.69 -6.47
N ASN A 119 3.90 -2.98 -5.51
CA ASN A 119 2.81 -3.95 -5.63
C ASN A 119 1.41 -3.33 -5.53
N LYS A 120 1.27 -2.04 -5.85
CA LYS A 120 0.04 -1.26 -5.64
C LYS A 120 -1.24 -1.96 -6.12
N PRO A 121 -1.31 -2.56 -7.33
CA PRO A 121 -2.54 -3.23 -7.78
C PRO A 121 -2.93 -4.44 -6.92
N ALA A 122 -1.95 -5.27 -6.58
CA ALA A 122 -2.17 -6.46 -5.75
C ALA A 122 -2.51 -6.09 -4.31
N ALA A 123 -1.82 -5.07 -3.76
CA ALA A 123 -2.09 -4.57 -2.43
C ALA A 123 -3.48 -3.94 -2.30
N HIS A 124 -3.90 -3.13 -3.29
CA HIS A 124 -5.27 -2.59 -3.32
C HIS A 124 -6.32 -3.68 -3.45
N ALA A 125 -6.10 -4.68 -4.32
CA ALA A 125 -7.02 -5.80 -4.44
C ALA A 125 -7.18 -6.54 -3.10
N PHE A 126 -6.07 -6.79 -2.40
CA PHE A 126 -6.09 -7.43 -1.07
C PHE A 126 -6.82 -6.58 -0.02
N ILE A 127 -6.52 -5.28 0.07
CA ILE A 127 -7.17 -4.35 1.00
C ILE A 127 -8.67 -4.25 0.71
N ASN A 128 -9.06 -4.13 -0.55
CA ASN A 128 -10.45 -4.03 -0.95
C ASN A 128 -11.24 -5.31 -0.66
N GLN A 129 -10.60 -6.48 -0.75
CA GLN A 129 -11.24 -7.76 -0.44
C GLN A 129 -11.40 -8.04 1.06
N ARG A 130 -10.48 -7.54 1.89
CA ARG A 130 -10.40 -7.90 3.32
C ARG A 130 -10.84 -6.79 4.28
N ILE A 131 -10.60 -5.53 3.92
CA ILE A 131 -10.80 -4.37 4.81
C ILE A 131 -12.02 -3.56 4.34
N THR A 132 -12.18 -3.40 3.03
CA THR A 132 -13.34 -2.67 2.51
C THR A 132 -14.54 -3.61 2.48
N PRO A 133 -15.62 -3.33 3.22
CA PRO A 133 -16.82 -4.15 3.12
C PRO A 133 -17.34 -4.07 1.68
N THR A 134 -17.51 -5.24 1.05
CA THR A 134 -18.25 -5.32 -0.21
C THR A 134 -19.62 -4.69 0.02
N PRO A 135 -20.01 -3.64 -0.72
CA PRO A 135 -21.28 -2.99 -0.49
C PRO A 135 -22.40 -4.03 -0.65
N THR A 136 -23.30 -4.08 0.33
CA THR A 136 -24.49 -4.94 0.19
C THR A 136 -25.28 -4.51 -1.05
N HIS A 137 -26.04 -5.43 -1.64
CA HIS A 137 -26.87 -5.11 -2.81
C HIS A 137 -27.74 -3.87 -2.58
N GLU A 138 -28.25 -3.70 -1.36
CA GLU A 138 -29.02 -2.52 -0.96
C GLU A 138 -28.18 -1.24 -0.92
N GLN A 139 -26.97 -1.28 -0.36
CA GLN A 139 -26.06 -0.13 -0.35
C GLN A 139 -25.61 0.26 -1.75
N ALA A 140 -25.35 -0.73 -2.61
CA ALA A 140 -25.02 -0.51 -4.01
C ALA A 140 -26.19 0.15 -4.75
N ALA A 141 -27.42 -0.33 -4.55
CA ALA A 141 -28.63 0.26 -5.12
C ALA A 141 -28.84 1.71 -4.64
N LYS A 142 -28.66 1.97 -3.33
CA LYS A 142 -28.78 3.31 -2.75
C LYS A 142 -27.73 4.28 -3.29
N ARG A 143 -26.48 3.84 -3.44
CA ARG A 143 -25.42 4.65 -4.06
C ARG A 143 -25.73 4.95 -5.52
N ARG A 144 -26.18 3.93 -6.27
CA ARG A 144 -26.58 4.10 -7.67
C ARG A 144 -27.72 5.11 -7.80
N ARG A 145 -28.74 5.02 -6.95
CA ARG A 145 -29.86 5.97 -6.95
C ARG A 145 -29.39 7.40 -6.65
N LYS A 146 -28.53 7.57 -5.65
CA LYS A 146 -27.93 8.87 -5.31
C LYS A 146 -27.16 9.48 -6.49
N ASN A 147 -26.40 8.66 -7.23
CA ASN A 147 -25.69 9.11 -8.41
C ASN A 147 -26.66 9.55 -9.52
N ILE A 148 -27.71 8.77 -9.77
CA ILE A 148 -28.77 9.11 -10.74
C ILE A 148 -29.41 10.44 -10.36
N ASP A 149 -29.80 10.63 -9.11
CA ASP A 149 -30.43 11.87 -8.63
C ASP A 149 -29.49 13.07 -8.78
N GLN A 150 -28.19 12.91 -8.51
CA GLN A 150 -27.19 13.95 -8.72
C GLN A 150 -27.03 14.31 -10.21
N PHE A 151 -27.06 13.33 -11.11
CA PHE A 151 -27.08 13.60 -12.55
C PHE A 151 -28.38 14.29 -13.00
N LYS A 152 -29.55 13.90 -12.45
CA LYS A 152 -30.82 14.59 -12.74
C LYS A 152 -30.76 16.07 -12.35
N GLN A 153 -30.20 16.39 -11.18
CA GLN A 153 -29.99 17.78 -10.76
C GLN A 153 -29.10 18.55 -11.73
N ASN A 154 -27.97 17.96 -12.15
CA ASN A 154 -27.06 18.57 -13.11
C ASN A 154 -27.69 18.74 -14.51
N PHE A 155 -28.61 17.84 -14.88
CA PHE A 155 -29.29 17.84 -16.17
C PHE A 155 -30.59 18.65 -16.19
N ALA A 156 -31.08 19.08 -15.03
CA ALA A 156 -32.33 19.82 -14.90
C ALA A 156 -32.40 21.08 -15.80
N ARG A 157 -31.26 21.71 -16.08
CA ARG A 157 -31.14 22.91 -16.93
C ARG A 157 -30.93 22.63 -18.42
N LYS A 158 -30.71 21.37 -18.81
CA LYS A 158 -30.46 21.01 -20.22
C LYS A 158 -31.78 20.86 -20.98
N SER A 159 -31.76 21.25 -22.25
CA SER A 159 -32.89 21.09 -23.16
C SER A 159 -33.11 19.63 -23.55
N ASP A 160 -34.33 19.28 -23.96
CA ASP A 160 -34.67 17.90 -24.34
C ASP A 160 -33.83 17.40 -25.53
N ALA A 161 -33.58 18.27 -26.52
CA ALA A 161 -32.69 17.96 -27.64
C ALA A 161 -31.26 17.62 -27.17
N SER A 162 -30.74 18.36 -26.18
CA SER A 162 -29.43 18.08 -25.60
C SER A 162 -29.40 16.73 -24.86
N LEU A 163 -30.47 16.40 -24.11
CA LEU A 163 -30.58 15.12 -23.42
C LEU A 163 -30.68 13.94 -24.41
N GLN A 164 -31.43 14.11 -25.51
CA GLN A 164 -31.52 13.11 -26.57
C GLN A 164 -30.17 12.88 -27.25
N LEU A 165 -29.42 13.95 -27.51
CA LEU A 165 -28.07 13.85 -28.08
C LEU A 165 -27.12 13.09 -27.14
N MET A 166 -27.21 13.31 -25.82
CA MET A 166 -26.44 12.53 -24.84
C MET A 166 -26.77 11.03 -24.87
N LEU A 167 -28.04 10.67 -25.07
CA LEU A 167 -28.46 9.27 -25.17
C LEU A 167 -27.96 8.60 -26.46
N GLN A 168 -27.89 9.34 -27.56
CA GLN A 168 -27.40 8.86 -28.85
C GLN A 168 -25.88 8.66 -28.85
N GLU A 169 -25.12 9.61 -28.29
CA GLU A 169 -23.66 9.54 -28.31
C GLU A 169 -23.08 8.44 -27.40
N ARG A 170 -23.80 8.00 -26.36
CA ARG A 170 -23.36 6.98 -25.38
C ARG A 170 -21.98 7.21 -24.75
N LYS A 171 -21.43 8.43 -24.82
CA LYS A 171 -20.12 8.80 -24.24
C LYS A 171 -20.16 9.01 -22.72
N VAL A 172 -21.35 8.98 -22.12
CA VAL A 172 -21.55 9.25 -20.70
C VAL A 172 -21.78 7.97 -19.89
N LEU A 173 -21.55 8.08 -18.58
CA LEU A 173 -21.72 6.97 -17.63
C LEU A 173 -23.15 6.40 -17.69
N PRO A 174 -23.33 5.08 -17.45
CA PRO A 174 -24.65 4.44 -17.53
C PRO A 174 -25.67 5.05 -16.56
N ASP A 175 -25.25 5.48 -15.37
CA ASP A 175 -26.12 6.18 -14.41
C ASP A 175 -26.58 7.55 -14.92
N ALA A 176 -25.73 8.25 -15.69
CA ALA A 176 -26.09 9.50 -16.34
C ALA A 176 -27.10 9.27 -17.49
N LEU A 177 -26.95 8.18 -18.26
CA LEU A 177 -27.94 7.80 -19.27
C LEU A 177 -29.30 7.50 -18.64
N THR A 178 -29.32 6.78 -17.52
CA THR A 178 -30.56 6.50 -16.77
C THR A 178 -31.19 7.80 -16.28
N ALA A 179 -30.40 8.70 -15.69
CA ALA A 179 -30.87 10.01 -15.24
C ALA A 179 -31.49 10.85 -16.38
N ALA A 180 -30.86 10.87 -17.56
CA ALA A 180 -31.37 11.58 -18.72
C ALA A 180 -32.70 10.99 -19.24
N ARG A 181 -32.84 9.65 -19.24
CA ARG A 181 -34.11 8.98 -19.59
C ARG A 181 -35.22 9.30 -18.59
N GLU A 182 -34.95 9.18 -17.29
CA GLU A 182 -35.92 9.51 -16.25
C GLU A 182 -36.36 10.97 -16.36
N LEU A 183 -35.43 11.90 -16.59
CA LEU A 183 -35.74 13.32 -16.70
C LEU A 183 -36.60 13.65 -17.93
N LEU A 184 -36.35 13.02 -19.08
CA LEU A 184 -37.19 13.16 -20.28
C LEU A 184 -38.60 12.58 -20.06
N GLN A 185 -38.69 11.43 -19.39
CA GLN A 185 -39.98 10.81 -19.02
C GLN A 185 -40.78 11.69 -18.05
N ASP A 186 -40.12 12.24 -17.04
CA ASP A 186 -40.74 13.15 -16.05
C ASP A 186 -41.30 14.41 -16.74
N ARG A 187 -40.60 14.95 -17.74
CA ARG A 187 -41.06 16.12 -18.52
C ARG A 187 -42.24 15.78 -19.44
N GLN A 188 -42.23 14.59 -20.04
CA GLN A 188 -43.32 14.14 -20.93
C GLN A 188 -44.61 13.80 -20.19
N MET A 189 -44.51 13.30 -18.96
CA MET A 189 -45.69 12.98 -18.14
C MET A 189 -46.38 14.21 -17.54
N GLY A 190 -45.81 15.41 -17.74
CA GLY A 190 -46.31 16.66 -17.16
C GLY A 190 -46.18 16.69 -15.63
N PRO A 191 -46.26 17.88 -15.00
CA PRO A 191 -46.30 17.95 -13.56
C PRO A 191 -47.53 17.19 -13.05
N LYS A 192 -47.31 16.12 -12.27
CA LYS A 192 -48.36 15.57 -11.42
C LYS A 192 -48.68 16.64 -10.38
N LEU A 193 -49.71 17.44 -10.66
CA LEU A 193 -50.35 18.36 -9.71
C LEU A 193 -50.95 17.56 -8.55
#